data_AF-A0A960L4G3-F1
#
_entry.id   AF-A0A960L4G3-F1
#
_cell.length_a   1.000
_cell.length_b   1.000
_cell.length_c   1.000
_cell.angle_alpha   90.00
_cell.angle_beta   90.00
_cell.angle_gamma   90.00
#
_symmetry.space_group_name_H-M   'P 1'
#
loop_
_entity.id
_entity.type
_entity.pdbx_description
1 polymer ?
#
loop_
_entity_poly.entity_id
_entity_poly.type
_entity_poly.pdbx_seq_one_letter_code
_entity_poly.pdbx_strand_id
1 'polypeptide(L)' 'MTYVCRPFSELTVYQLHDLLRLRCDVFVVEQACVYPDIDGQDPHSRHLLGYAGGRLELCCRWYEESQGEDGGSVV' A
#
# COMPACT_ATOMS: atom_id res chain seq x y z
N MET A 1 13.71 14.64 -1.43
CA MET A 1 12.62 13.68 -1.63
C MET A 1 13.24 12.29 -1.65
N THR A 2 12.78 11.37 -0.81
CA THR A 2 13.30 9.99 -0.73
C THR A 2 12.17 9.00 -0.95
N TYR A 3 12.43 7.93 -1.71
CA TYR A 3 11.44 6.90 -2.01
C TYR A 3 11.90 5.53 -1.51
N VAL A 4 10.96 4.74 -1.00
CA VAL A 4 11.18 3.34 -0.63
C VAL A 4 10.01 2.49 -1.12
N CYS A 5 10.29 1.29 -1.64
CA CYS A 5 9.27 0.33 -2.04
C CYS A 5 9.48 -0.98 -1.28
N ARG A 6 8.52 -1.37 -0.45
CA ARG A 6 8.65 -2.53 0.46
C ARG A 6 7.39 -3.40 0.46
N PRO A 7 7.53 -4.73 0.63
CA PRO A 7 6.39 -5.58 0.99
C PRO A 7 5.84 -5.16 2.36
N PHE A 8 4.58 -5.49 2.64
CA PHE A 8 3.92 -5.16 3.92
C PHE A 8 4.73 -5.63 5.14
N SER A 9 5.32 -6.82 5.07
CA SER A 9 6.13 -7.42 6.14
C SER A 9 7.40 -6.65 6.51
N GLU A 10 7.88 -5.76 5.63
CA GLU A 10 9.09 -4.95 5.85
C GLU A 10 8.79 -3.49 6.22
N LEU A 11 7.51 -3.13 6.32
CA LEU A 11 7.12 -1.84 6.88
C LEU A 11 7.34 -1.86 8.39
N THR A 12 7.99 -0.83 8.92
CA THR A 12 7.95 -0.62 10.37
C THR A 12 6.54 -0.22 10.78
N VAL A 13 6.20 -0.43 12.06
CA VAL A 13 4.90 -0.01 12.60
C VAL A 13 4.64 1.49 12.41
N TYR A 14 5.70 2.32 12.41
CA TYR A 14 5.60 3.76 12.14
C TYR A 14 5.32 4.06 10.68
N GLN A 15 5.99 3.36 9.74
CA GLN A 15 5.73 3.50 8.31
C GLN A 15 4.31 3.04 7.95
N LEU A 16 3.86 1.95 8.55
CA LEU A 16 2.48 1.48 8.41
C LEU A 16 1.50 2.52 8.93
N HIS A 17 1.72 3.04 10.13
CA HIS A 17 0.86 4.07 10.71
C HIS A 17 0.79 5.33 9.82
N ASP A 18 1.93 5.82 9.32
CA ASP A 18 1.97 6.99 8.45
C ASP A 18 1.25 6.75 7.12
N LEU A 19 1.40 5.57 6.53
CA LEU A 19 0.66 5.13 5.34
C LEU A 19 -0.85 5.16 5.58
N LEU A 20 -1.32 4.51 6.66
CA LEU A 20 -2.75 4.42 6.96
C LEU A 20 -3.34 5.80 7.26
N ARG A 21 -2.60 6.64 7.97
CA ARG A 21 -2.97 8.03 8.24
C ARG A 21 -3.13 8.82 6.94
N LEU A 22 -2.14 8.79 6.06
CA LEU A 22 -2.17 9.54 4.80
C LEU A 22 -3.36 9.11 3.92
N ARG A 23 -3.64 7.81 3.84
CA ARG A 23 -4.79 7.28 3.12
C ARG A 23 -6.12 7.73 3.74
N CYS A 24 -6.23 7.73 5.06
CA CYS A 24 -7.43 8.22 5.76
C CYS A 24 -7.65 9.72 5.52
N ASP A 25 -6.59 10.53 5.68
CA ASP A 25 -6.64 11.98 5.48
C ASP A 25 -7.15 12.33 4.06
N VAL A 26 -6.68 11.60 3.03
CA VAL A 26 -7.07 11.86 1.63
C VAL A 26 -8.40 11.18 1.25
N PHE A 27 -8.49 9.86 1.38
CA PHE A 27 -9.61 9.10 0.82
C PHE A 27 -10.86 9.09 1.70
N VAL A 28 -10.74 9.38 3.01
CA VAL A 28 -11.88 9.42 3.92
C VAL A 28 -12.25 10.85 4.28
N VAL A 29 -11.29 11.64 4.77
CA VAL A 29 -11.56 12.99 5.29
C VAL A 29 -11.69 14.01 4.17
N GLU A 30 -10.64 14.20 3.34
CA GLU A 30 -10.64 15.20 2.27
C GLU A 30 -11.72 14.91 1.22
N GLN A 31 -11.87 13.65 0.83
CA GLN A 31 -12.91 13.21 -0.10
C GLN A 31 -14.30 13.12 0.54
N ALA A 32 -14.43 13.32 1.86
CA ALA A 32 -15.66 13.16 2.62
C ALA A 32 -16.40 11.83 2.32
N CYS A 33 -15.63 10.74 2.15
CA CYS A 33 -16.10 9.44 1.70
C CYS A 33 -15.87 8.39 2.79
N VAL A 34 -16.93 8.00 3.50
CA VAL A 34 -16.83 6.95 4.52
C VAL A 34 -16.88 5.59 3.83
N TYR A 35 -15.71 4.98 3.64
CA TYR A 35 -15.56 3.63 3.12
C TYR A 35 -14.48 2.85 3.90
N PRO A 36 -14.49 1.52 3.87
CA PRO A 36 -13.48 0.71 4.55
C PRO A 36 -12.16 0.71 3.76
N ASP A 37 -11.30 1.72 4.00
CA ASP A 37 -9.97 1.81 3.39
C ASP A 37 -9.07 0.61 3.75
N ILE A 38 -9.20 0.10 4.97
CA ILE A 38 -8.50 -1.11 5.42
C ILE A 38 -9.27 -2.34 4.92
N ASP A 39 -9.06 -2.65 3.65
CA ASP A 39 -9.76 -3.69 2.88
C ASP A 39 -9.16 -5.10 3.01
N GLY A 40 -8.11 -5.25 3.82
CA GLY A 40 -7.40 -6.52 4.00
C GLY A 40 -6.42 -6.86 2.88
N GLN A 41 -6.22 -5.98 1.89
CA GLN A 41 -5.30 -6.22 0.78
C GLN A 41 -3.87 -5.72 1.03
N ASP A 42 -3.68 -4.86 2.04
CA ASP A 42 -2.35 -4.35 2.42
C ASP A 42 -1.32 -5.47 2.67
N PRO A 43 -1.63 -6.57 3.39
CA PRO A 43 -0.69 -7.67 3.58
C PRO A 43 -0.21 -8.36 2.29
N HIS A 44 -0.96 -8.24 1.19
CA HIS A 44 -0.67 -8.89 -0.09
C HIS A 44 -0.04 -7.95 -1.12
N SER A 45 0.35 -6.75 -0.70
CA SER A 45 0.80 -5.68 -1.58
C SER A 45 2.22 -5.21 -1.28
N ARG A 46 2.82 -4.55 -2.27
CA ARG A 46 3.99 -3.69 -2.02
C ARG A 46 3.56 -2.23 -1.95
N HIS A 47 4.30 -1.48 -1.16
CA HIS A 47 3.99 -0.11 -0.81
C HIS A 47 5.15 0.78 -1.23
N LEU A 48 4.90 1.67 -2.18
CA LEU A 48 5.79 2.77 -2.52
C LEU A 48 5.47 3.95 -1.61
N LEU A 49 6.46 4.37 -0.84
CA LEU A 49 6.36 5.48 0.10
C LEU A 49 7.32 6.59 -0.31
N GLY A 50 6.82 7.82 -0.45
CA GLY A 50 7.60 9.01 -0.80
C GLY A 50 7.66 10.01 0.35
N TYR A 51 8.87 10.39 0.75
CA TYR A 51 9.13 11.25 1.90
C TYR A 51 9.73 12.61 1.51
N ALA A 52 9.19 13.69 2.07
CA ALA A 52 9.74 15.04 2.02
C ALA A 52 9.95 15.56 3.44
N GLY A 53 11.15 16.05 3.77
CA GLY A 53 11.42 16.60 5.11
C GLY A 53 11.17 15.63 6.26
N GLY A 54 11.27 14.31 6.02
CA GLY A 54 10.99 13.26 7.01
C GLY A 54 9.51 12.91 7.16
N ARG A 55 8.59 13.58 6.44
CA ARG A 55 7.16 13.27 6.42
C ARG A 55 6.78 12.49 5.18
N LEU A 56 5.83 11.55 5.32
CA LEU A 56 5.25 10.83 4.19
C LEU A 56 4.29 11.76 3.42
N GLU A 57 4.53 11.96 2.13
CA GLU A 57 3.71 12.82 1.25
C GLU A 57 3.07 12.03 0.11
N LEU A 58 3.54 10.81 -0.14
CA LEU A 58 3.08 9.96 -1.23
C LEU A 58 3.01 8.52 -0.76
N CYS A 59 1.89 7.86 -1.10
CA CYS A 59 1.78 6.42 -1.02
C CYS A 59 1.18 5.85 -2.31
N CYS A 60 1.67 4.70 -2.74
CA CYS A 60 1.03 3.87 -3.75
C CYS A 60 1.11 2.41 -3.32
N ARG A 61 0.03 1.67 -3.58
CA ARG A 61 -0.07 0.24 -3.36
C ARG A 61 -0.07 -0.45 -4.71
N TRP A 62 0.81 -1.42 -4.92
CA TRP A 62 0.78 -2.26 -6.12
C TRP A 62 0.65 -3.74 -5.74
N TYR A 63 0.07 -4.51 -6.66
CA TYR A 63 -0.01 -5.96 -6.59
C TYR A 63 0.99 -6.54 -7.60
N GLU A 64 1.77 -7.51 -7.18
CA GLU A 64 2.54 -8.32 -8.12
C GLU A 64 1.61 -9.40 -8.68
N GLU A 65 1.57 -9.53 -10.00
CA GLU A 65 0.78 -10.57 -10.66
C GLU A 65 1.37 -11.93 -10.27
N SER A 66 0.53 -12.83 -9.76
CA SER A 66 0.95 -14.22 -9.54
C SER A 66 1.39 -14.78 -10.89
N GLN A 67 2.68 -15.10 -11.06
CA GLN A 67 3.14 -15.82 -12.23
C GLN A 67 2.28 -17.08 -12.36
N GLY A 68 1.45 -17.15 -13.39
CA GLY A 68 0.66 -18.33 -13.67
C GLY A 68 1.60 -19.52 -13.80
N GLU A 69 1.35 -20.56 -13.02
CA GLU A 69 2.00 -21.84 -13.24
C GLU A 69 1.63 -22.31 -14.66
N ASP A 70 2.66 -22.49 -15.47
CA ASP A 70 2.58 -23.03 -16.82
C ASP A 70 2.14 -24.50 -16.75
N GLY A 71 1.06 -24.85 -17.48
CA GLY A 71 0.83 -26.19 -18.02
C GLY A 71 0.12 -27.25 -17.14
N GLY A 72 -1.16 -27.52 -17.48
CA GLY A 72 -1.85 -28.74 -17.05
C GLY A 72 -3.06 -29.07 -17.93
N SER A 73 -2.83 -29.79 -19.03
CA SER A 73 -3.88 -30.46 -19.81
C SER A 73 -4.68 -31.41 -18.94
N VAL A 74 -6.00 -31.21 -18.81
CA VAL A 74 -6.97 -32.29 -18.54
C VAL A 74 -8.29 -31.92 -19.21
N VAL A 75 -8.56 -32.64 -20.31
CA VAL A 75 -9.82 -32.90 -21.06
C VAL A 75 -10.98 -31.90 -21.04
#